data_AF-A0A1J5UN91-F1
#
_entry.id   AF-A0A1J5UN91-F1
#
_cell.length_a   1.000
_cell.length_b   1.000
_cell.length_c   1.000
_cell.angle_alpha   90.00
_cell.angle_beta   90.00
_cell.angle_gamma   90.00
#
_symmetry.space_group_name_H-M   'P 1'
#
loop_
_entity.id
_entity.type
_entity.pdbx_description
1 polymer ?
#
loop_
_entity_poly.entity_id
_entity_poly.type
_entity_poly.pdbx_seq_one_letter_code
_entity_poly.pdbx_strand_id
1 'polypeptide(L)'
;MLEEILRGDTNLVVFFSFAIVTYASLLYVLLQRVKNRKENQQKRFIKLLSNGIKKEMVVTFEDVEDIYKGVCKINNSNTETDKSKLARWLREFLLDLLEKPKENEFDNYLEIKTCIAVFIKKAEAESPHSNLPELERNIIRDIENYINSQNTEYAKQKLNELIAAIQIRDESIKKLQGIAKWSIPLSIVGLILTFIFGILSFVK
;
A
#
# COMPACT_ATOMS: atom_id res chain seq x y z
N MET A 1 -46.22 -20.59 30.08
CA MET A 1 -45.09 -20.15 30.93
C MET A 1 -43.75 -20.71 30.44
N LEU A 2 -43.59 -22.02 30.19
CA LEU A 2 -42.37 -22.57 29.57
C LEU A 2 -42.15 -22.15 28.10
N GLU A 3 -43.20 -21.99 27.30
CA GLU A 3 -43.08 -21.52 25.91
C GLU A 3 -42.72 -20.03 25.76
N GLU A 4 -43.04 -19.19 26.74
CA GLU A 4 -42.67 -17.76 26.73
C GLU A 4 -41.19 -17.54 27.04
N ILE A 5 -40.63 -18.37 27.92
CA ILE A 5 -39.19 -18.36 28.25
C ILE A 5 -38.36 -18.84 27.05
N LEU A 6 -38.79 -19.94 26.40
CA LEU A 6 -38.16 -20.44 25.17
C LEU A 6 -38.28 -19.47 23.98
N ARG A 7 -39.37 -18.70 23.88
CA ARG A 7 -39.49 -17.61 22.88
C ARG A 7 -38.61 -16.40 23.20
N GLY A 8 -38.40 -16.08 24.47
CA GLY A 8 -37.49 -15.02 24.90
C GLY A 8 -36.05 -15.31 24.51
N ASP A 9 -35.58 -16.52 24.77
CA ASP A 9 -34.20 -16.93 24.48
C ASP A 9 -33.92 -17.08 22.98
N THR A 10 -34.89 -17.60 22.21
CA THR A 10 -34.75 -17.70 20.75
C THR A 10 -34.69 -16.31 20.09
N ASN A 11 -35.49 -15.35 20.54
CA ASN A 11 -35.45 -13.98 20.02
C ASN A 11 -34.13 -13.26 20.36
N LEU A 12 -33.58 -13.49 21.56
CA LEU A 12 -32.29 -12.94 21.98
C LEU A 12 -31.12 -13.53 21.17
N VAL A 13 -31.10 -14.85 20.97
CA VAL A 13 -30.10 -15.52 20.13
C VAL A 13 -30.17 -15.06 18.67
N VAL A 14 -31.38 -14.86 18.14
CA VAL A 14 -31.59 -14.29 16.80
C VAL A 14 -31.11 -12.83 16.73
N PHE A 15 -31.36 -12.02 17.75
CA PHE A 15 -30.86 -10.64 17.81
C PHE A 15 -29.34 -10.55 17.87
N PHE A 16 -28.68 -11.36 18.71
CA PHE A 16 -27.22 -11.38 18.81
C PHE A 16 -26.54 -11.92 17.55
N SER A 17 -27.07 -12.98 16.95
CA SER A 17 -26.57 -13.48 15.68
C SER A 17 -26.72 -12.45 14.56
N PHE A 18 -27.84 -11.72 14.52
CA PHE A 18 -28.03 -10.60 13.59
C PHE A 18 -27.05 -9.45 13.84
N ALA A 19 -26.79 -9.08 15.10
CA ALA A 19 -25.81 -8.06 15.46
C ALA A 19 -24.37 -8.44 15.03
N ILE A 20 -24.01 -9.72 15.15
CA ILE A 20 -22.69 -10.22 14.73
C ILE A 20 -22.54 -10.20 13.20
N VAL A 21 -23.55 -10.66 12.47
CA VAL A 21 -23.54 -10.67 11.00
C VAL A 21 -23.48 -9.23 10.45
N THR A 22 -24.24 -8.32 11.03
CA THR A 22 -24.22 -6.90 10.63
C THR A 22 -22.88 -6.24 10.92
N TYR A 23 -22.28 -6.49 12.09
CA TYR A 23 -20.95 -5.97 12.43
C TYR A 23 -19.84 -6.52 11.52
N ALA A 24 -19.83 -7.83 11.26
CA ALA A 24 -18.87 -8.46 10.37
C ALA A 24 -18.99 -7.93 8.92
N SER A 25 -20.23 -7.75 8.44
CA SER A 25 -20.51 -7.16 7.13
C SER A 25 -20.00 -5.72 7.02
N LEU A 26 -20.23 -4.90 8.05
CA LEU A 26 -19.73 -3.52 8.11
C LEU A 26 -18.19 -3.46 8.07
N LEU A 27 -17.51 -4.29 8.86
CA LEU A 27 -16.04 -4.37 8.83
C LEU A 27 -15.51 -4.81 7.47
N TYR A 28 -16.13 -5.81 6.86
CA TYR A 28 -15.75 -6.29 5.53
C TYR A 28 -15.88 -5.19 4.48
N VAL A 29 -17.00 -4.46 4.47
CA VAL A 29 -17.25 -3.34 3.56
C VAL A 29 -16.24 -2.20 3.78
N LEU A 30 -15.90 -1.89 5.03
CA LEU A 30 -14.90 -0.86 5.34
C LEU A 30 -13.51 -1.24 4.84
N LEU A 31 -13.07 -2.48 5.10
CA LEU A 31 -11.78 -2.99 4.64
C LEU A 31 -11.70 -3.00 3.10
N GLN A 32 -12.75 -3.48 2.42
CA GLN A 32 -12.83 -3.43 0.97
C GLN A 32 -12.81 -1.99 0.45
N ARG A 33 -13.53 -1.07 1.08
CA ARG A 33 -13.57 0.34 0.66
C ARG A 33 -12.18 0.99 0.74
N VAL A 34 -11.40 0.70 1.77
CA VAL A 34 -10.03 1.22 1.90
C VAL A 34 -9.11 0.64 0.82
N LYS A 35 -9.16 -0.68 0.59
CA LYS A 35 -8.37 -1.34 -0.44
C LYS A 35 -8.73 -0.84 -1.84
N ASN A 36 -10.02 -0.84 -2.17
CA ASN A 36 -10.54 -0.39 -3.46
C ASN A 36 -10.25 1.10 -3.71
N ARG A 37 -10.20 1.95 -2.68
CA ARG A 37 -9.80 3.35 -2.85
C ARG A 37 -8.37 3.49 -3.36
N LYS A 38 -7.41 2.77 -2.79
CA LYS A 38 -5.99 2.83 -3.21
C LYS A 38 -5.82 2.31 -4.64
N GLU A 39 -6.43 1.17 -4.96
CA GLU A 39 -6.39 0.60 -6.31
C GLU A 39 -7.09 1.50 -7.33
N ASN A 40 -8.22 2.11 -6.97
CA ASN A 40 -8.94 3.02 -7.87
C ASN A 40 -8.18 4.33 -8.11
N GLN A 41 -7.47 4.86 -7.10
CA GLN A 41 -6.59 6.02 -7.29
C GLN A 41 -5.50 5.71 -8.32
N GLN A 42 -4.78 4.61 -8.12
CA GLN A 42 -3.71 4.22 -9.04
C GLN A 42 -4.22 3.96 -10.46
N LYS A 43 -5.32 3.21 -10.62
CA LYS A 43 -5.95 2.98 -11.94
C LYS A 43 -6.38 4.29 -12.60
N ARG A 44 -6.91 5.23 -11.82
CA ARG A 44 -7.32 6.54 -12.31
C ARG A 44 -6.11 7.39 -12.73
N PHE A 45 -5.02 7.35 -11.98
CA PHE A 45 -3.76 8.00 -12.34
C PHE A 45 -3.23 7.47 -13.67
N ILE A 46 -3.07 6.15 -13.80
CA ILE A 46 -2.59 5.50 -15.02
C ILE A 46 -3.47 5.86 -16.22
N LYS A 47 -4.78 5.83 -16.06
CA LYS A 47 -5.74 6.20 -17.13
C LYS A 47 -5.62 7.67 -17.54
N LEU A 48 -5.49 8.58 -16.57
CA LEU A 48 -5.36 10.01 -16.84
C LEU A 48 -4.02 10.34 -17.48
N LEU A 49 -2.94 9.73 -17.02
CA LEU A 49 -1.61 9.87 -17.60
C LEU A 49 -1.57 9.35 -19.04
N SER A 50 -2.10 8.15 -19.29
CA SER A 50 -2.22 7.58 -20.63
C SER A 50 -3.01 8.49 -21.58
N ASN A 51 -4.17 8.99 -21.14
CA ASN A 51 -4.99 9.90 -21.94
C ASN A 51 -4.34 11.28 -22.14
N GLY A 52 -3.62 11.77 -21.13
CA GLY A 52 -2.92 13.05 -21.18
C GLY A 52 -1.75 13.02 -22.16
N ILE A 53 -0.99 11.91 -22.17
CA ILE A 53 0.09 11.68 -23.14
C ILE A 53 -0.47 11.55 -24.57
N LYS A 54 -1.57 10.80 -24.78
CA LYS A 54 -2.21 10.66 -26.10
C LYS A 54 -2.71 11.98 -26.70
N LYS A 55 -3.09 12.93 -25.84
CA LYS A 55 -3.64 14.22 -26.24
C LYS A 55 -2.58 15.33 -26.28
N GLU A 56 -1.30 14.99 -26.08
CA GLU A 56 -0.19 15.94 -25.95
C GLU A 56 -0.41 16.98 -24.83
N MET A 57 -1.25 16.66 -23.83
CA MET A 57 -1.57 17.55 -22.70
C MET A 57 -0.60 17.38 -21.54
N VAL A 58 0.25 16.35 -21.56
CA VAL A 58 1.30 16.11 -20.56
C VAL A 58 2.63 16.34 -21.24
N VAL A 59 3.14 17.57 -21.13
CA VAL A 59 4.38 18.00 -21.78
C VAL A 59 5.51 18.07 -20.76
N THR A 60 5.18 18.31 -19.49
CA THR A 60 6.15 18.58 -18.42
C THR A 60 5.98 17.65 -17.22
N PHE A 61 7.02 17.60 -16.38
CA PHE A 61 6.99 16.86 -15.11
C PHE A 61 5.96 17.42 -14.13
N GLU A 62 5.71 18.73 -14.18
CA GLU A 62 4.73 19.43 -13.35
C GLU A 62 3.31 18.96 -13.67
N ASP A 63 2.98 18.76 -14.96
CA ASP A 63 1.69 18.20 -15.37
C ASP A 63 1.43 16.80 -14.76
N VAL A 64 2.48 15.97 -14.71
CA VAL A 64 2.42 14.63 -14.10
C VAL A 64 2.25 14.73 -12.59
N GLU A 65 2.93 15.67 -11.94
CA GLU A 65 2.80 15.92 -10.51
C GLU A 65 1.40 16.43 -10.14
N ASP A 66 0.81 17.28 -10.97
CA ASP A 66 -0.53 17.84 -10.76
C ASP A 66 -1.63 16.79 -10.97
N ILE A 67 -1.48 15.92 -11.97
CA ILE A 67 -2.35 14.74 -12.12
C ILE A 67 -2.27 13.87 -10.87
N TYR A 68 -1.07 13.65 -10.35
CA TYR A 68 -0.86 12.85 -9.14
C TYR A 68 -1.51 13.49 -7.91
N LYS A 69 -1.29 14.79 -7.67
CA LYS A 69 -1.92 15.56 -6.59
C LYS A 69 -3.45 15.52 -6.69
N GLY A 70 -3.98 15.72 -7.89
CA GLY A 70 -5.41 15.68 -8.17
C GLY A 70 -6.05 14.31 -7.90
N VAL A 71 -5.36 13.22 -8.25
CA VAL A 71 -5.84 11.85 -8.00
C VAL A 71 -5.75 11.47 -6.52
N CYS A 72 -4.66 11.85 -5.85
CA CYS A 72 -4.46 11.56 -4.45
C CYS A 72 -5.31 12.45 -3.52
N LYS A 73 -5.97 13.49 -4.06
CA LYS A 73 -6.68 14.52 -3.28
C LYS A 73 -5.79 15.09 -2.17
N ILE A 74 -4.53 15.36 -2.51
CA ILE A 74 -3.59 16.01 -1.61
C ILE A 74 -4.10 17.45 -1.46
N ASN A 75 -4.66 17.76 -0.29
CA ASN A 75 -5.02 19.15 0.02
C ASN A 75 -3.72 19.97 0.06
N ASN A 76 -3.76 21.21 -0.44
CA ASN A 76 -2.65 22.16 -0.52
C ASN A 76 -1.97 22.52 0.82
N SER A 77 -2.33 21.86 1.93
CA SER A 77 -1.74 22.03 3.25
C SER A 77 -0.61 21.02 3.47
N ASN A 78 0.62 21.45 3.19
CA ASN A 78 1.88 20.94 3.77
C ASN A 78 2.18 19.43 3.68
N THR A 79 1.50 18.68 2.82
CA THR A 79 1.92 17.32 2.48
C THR A 79 2.79 17.40 1.25
N GLU A 80 4.11 17.43 1.47
CA GLU A 80 5.09 17.20 0.40
C GLU A 80 4.60 16.06 -0.48
N THR A 81 4.54 16.30 -1.79
CA THR A 81 4.17 15.26 -2.75
C THR A 81 5.02 14.03 -2.46
N ASP A 82 4.39 12.88 -2.22
CA ASP A 82 5.10 11.63 -2.03
C ASP A 82 5.71 11.19 -3.37
N LYS A 83 6.87 11.78 -3.69
CA LYS A 83 7.62 11.60 -4.94
C LYS A 83 8.09 10.16 -5.10
N SER A 84 8.35 9.46 -3.99
CA SER A 84 8.60 8.01 -3.94
C SER A 84 7.42 7.24 -4.54
N LYS A 85 6.21 7.51 -4.05
CA LYS A 85 5.00 6.84 -4.51
C LYS A 85 4.63 7.22 -5.94
N LEU A 86 4.89 8.47 -6.36
CA LEU A 86 4.78 8.88 -7.76
C LEU A 86 5.74 8.07 -8.65
N ALA A 87 7.02 7.98 -8.30
CA ALA A 87 8.00 7.20 -9.04
C ALA A 87 7.60 5.72 -9.12
N ARG A 88 7.03 5.15 -8.06
CA ARG A 88 6.49 3.79 -8.08
C ARG A 88 5.33 3.63 -9.08
N TRP A 89 4.37 4.54 -9.09
CA TRP A 89 3.25 4.51 -10.04
C TRP A 89 3.70 4.70 -11.49
N LEU A 90 4.74 5.51 -11.73
CA LEU A 90 5.35 5.67 -13.05
C LEU A 90 6.06 4.39 -13.51
N ARG A 91 6.74 3.67 -12.61
CA ARG A 91 7.34 2.35 -12.94
C ARG A 91 6.27 1.29 -13.22
N GLU A 92 5.19 1.27 -12.45
CA GLU A 92 4.05 0.38 -12.71
C GLU A 92 3.39 0.72 -14.05
N PHE A 93 3.28 2.00 -14.40
CA PHE A 93 2.82 2.42 -15.73
C PHE A 93 3.74 1.92 -16.85
N LEU A 94 5.06 1.99 -16.68
CA LEU A 94 6.01 1.40 -17.64
C LEU A 94 5.87 -0.12 -17.76
N LEU A 95 5.64 -0.82 -16.66
CA LEU A 95 5.39 -2.27 -16.67
C LEU A 95 4.09 -2.61 -17.38
N ASP A 96 3.01 -1.88 -17.11
CA ASP A 96 1.71 -2.05 -17.78
C ASP A 96 1.83 -1.83 -19.30
N LEU A 97 2.64 -0.85 -19.73
CA LEU A 97 2.94 -0.60 -21.14
C LEU A 97 3.71 -1.77 -21.79
N LEU A 98 4.61 -2.42 -21.06
CA LEU A 98 5.42 -3.55 -21.53
C LEU A 98 4.66 -4.87 -21.56
N GLU A 99 3.80 -5.14 -20.57
CA GLU A 99 3.02 -6.38 -20.48
C GLU A 99 1.83 -6.40 -21.44
N LYS A 100 1.26 -5.23 -21.76
CA LYS A 100 0.16 -5.08 -22.70
C LYS A 100 0.52 -4.03 -23.74
N PRO A 101 1.40 -4.34 -24.70
CA PRO A 101 1.54 -3.52 -25.89
C PRO A 101 0.23 -3.64 -26.67
N LYS A 102 -0.77 -2.81 -26.31
CA LYS A 102 -1.97 -2.71 -27.13
C LYS A 102 -1.51 -2.11 -28.44
N GLU A 103 -1.57 -2.91 -29.51
CA GLU A 103 -1.03 -2.65 -30.85
C GLU A 103 -1.40 -1.30 -31.50
N ASN A 104 -2.20 -0.45 -30.85
CA ASN A 104 -2.65 0.83 -31.39
C ASN A 104 -2.81 1.96 -30.33
N GLU A 105 -2.17 1.89 -29.15
CA GLU A 105 -2.36 2.97 -28.15
C GLU A 105 -1.39 4.14 -28.27
N PHE A 106 -0.22 3.97 -28.87
CA PHE A 106 0.78 5.02 -28.98
C PHE A 106 1.65 4.84 -30.24
N ASP A 107 1.65 5.84 -31.13
CA ASP A 107 2.50 5.83 -32.33
C ASP A 107 3.99 5.97 -31.99
N ASN A 108 4.33 6.49 -30.80
CA ASN A 108 5.69 6.80 -30.38
C ASN A 108 6.05 6.22 -29.00
N TYR A 109 5.94 4.90 -28.87
CA TYR A 109 6.21 4.14 -27.64
C TYR A 109 7.59 4.44 -27.02
N LEU A 110 8.61 4.66 -27.86
CA LEU A 110 9.98 4.92 -27.42
C LEU A 110 10.13 6.29 -26.75
N GLU A 111 9.43 7.32 -27.25
CA GLU A 111 9.46 8.67 -26.69
C GLU A 111 8.77 8.72 -25.33
N ILE A 112 7.65 8.01 -25.19
CA ILE A 112 6.89 7.91 -23.94
C ILE A 112 7.71 7.19 -22.87
N LYS A 113 8.35 6.07 -23.22
CA LYS A 113 9.28 5.37 -22.33
C LYS A 113 10.40 6.29 -21.87
N THR A 114 10.98 7.06 -22.78
CA THR A 114 12.07 8.00 -22.48
C THR A 114 11.60 9.13 -21.57
N CYS A 115 10.43 9.70 -21.86
CA CYS A 115 9.79 10.76 -21.07
C CYS A 115 9.52 10.29 -19.62
N ILE A 116 8.89 9.13 -19.46
CA ILE A 116 8.61 8.57 -18.13
C ILE A 116 9.91 8.21 -17.39
N ALA A 117 10.92 7.69 -18.08
CA ALA A 117 12.22 7.42 -17.46
C ALA A 117 12.91 8.70 -16.97
N VAL A 118 12.78 9.81 -17.72
CA VAL A 118 13.27 11.13 -17.28
C VAL A 118 12.49 11.62 -16.05
N PHE A 119 11.17 11.43 -16.01
CA PHE A 119 10.35 11.79 -14.85
C PHE A 119 10.64 10.96 -13.62
N ILE A 120 10.90 9.65 -13.76
CA ILE A 120 11.36 8.79 -12.67
C ILE A 120 12.69 9.30 -12.12
N LYS A 121 13.66 9.60 -13.00
CA LYS A 121 14.96 10.16 -12.58
C LYS A 121 14.82 11.50 -11.87
N LYS A 122 13.94 12.39 -12.32
CA LYS A 122 13.67 13.67 -11.64
C LYS A 122 13.03 13.46 -10.26
N ALA A 123 12.02 12.59 -10.16
CA ALA A 123 11.39 12.27 -8.90
C ALA A 123 12.36 11.62 -7.88
N GLU A 124 13.29 10.80 -8.37
CA GLU A 124 14.35 10.19 -7.54
C GLU A 124 15.45 11.17 -7.15
N ALA A 125 15.84 12.08 -8.03
CA ALA A 125 16.85 13.11 -7.73
C ALA A 125 16.38 14.07 -6.64
N GLU A 126 15.08 14.40 -6.63
CA GLU A 126 14.49 15.28 -5.62
C GLU A 126 14.18 14.56 -4.30
N SER A 127 14.18 13.22 -4.29
CA SER A 127 13.94 12.42 -3.09
C SER A 127 14.74 11.11 -3.14
N PRO A 128 16.08 11.19 -3.01
CA PRO A 128 16.94 10.02 -3.11
C PRO A 128 16.60 9.02 -2.01
N HIS A 129 16.59 7.73 -2.37
CA HIS A 129 16.34 6.62 -1.44
C HIS A 129 14.99 6.67 -0.70
N SER A 130 14.04 7.45 -1.20
CA SER A 130 12.73 7.67 -0.55
C SER A 130 11.85 6.43 -0.45
N ASN A 131 12.09 5.45 -1.32
CA ASN A 131 11.44 4.13 -1.27
C ASN A 131 11.98 3.23 -0.14
N LEU A 132 13.04 3.63 0.57
CA LEU A 132 13.63 2.86 1.65
C LEU A 132 13.08 3.30 3.01
N PRO A 133 13.03 2.37 3.99
CA PRO A 133 12.82 2.70 5.39
C PRO A 133 13.76 3.82 5.83
N GLU A 134 13.27 4.69 6.71
CA GLU A 134 14.01 5.86 7.20
C GLU A 134 15.43 5.52 7.67
N LEU A 135 15.56 4.42 8.43
CA LEU A 135 16.84 3.93 8.92
C LEU A 135 17.78 3.50 7.77
N GLU A 136 17.29 2.74 6.79
CA GLU A 136 18.11 2.31 5.63
C GLU A 136 18.53 3.51 4.77
N ARG A 137 17.63 4.47 4.55
CA ARG A 137 17.90 5.72 3.84
C ARG A 137 18.95 6.58 4.53
N ASN A 138 18.88 6.71 5.85
CA ASN A 138 19.87 7.47 6.62
C ASN A 138 21.26 6.83 6.52
N ILE A 139 21.34 5.50 6.64
CA ILE A 139 22.62 4.78 6.51
C ILE A 139 23.21 4.96 5.10
N ILE A 140 22.39 4.88 4.04
CA ILE A 140 22.89 5.11 2.67
C ILE A 140 23.39 6.54 2.48
N ARG A 141 22.69 7.54 3.03
CA ARG A 141 23.16 8.93 2.98
C ARG A 141 24.51 9.09 3.69
N ASP A 142 24.72 8.41 4.81
CA ASP A 142 26.00 8.39 5.52
C ASP A 142 27.09 7.71 4.68
N ILE A 143 26.78 6.58 4.02
CA ILE A 143 27.71 5.91 3.09
C ILE A 143 28.14 6.86 1.98
N GLU A 144 27.19 7.56 1.34
CA GLU A 144 27.47 8.54 0.29
C GLU A 144 28.36 9.67 0.81
N ASN A 145 28.07 10.21 1.99
CA ASN A 145 28.90 11.24 2.62
C ASN A 145 30.33 10.74 2.91
N TYR A 146 30.49 9.51 3.38
CA TYR A 146 31.81 8.92 3.65
C TYR A 146 32.58 8.60 2.37
N ILE A 147 31.92 8.13 1.31
CA ILE A 147 32.55 7.93 0.00
C ILE A 147 33.01 9.27 -0.58
N ASN A 148 32.18 10.31 -0.52
CA ASN A 148 32.49 11.65 -1.04
C ASN A 148 33.63 12.33 -0.28
N SER A 149 33.77 12.03 1.02
CA SER A 149 34.88 12.48 1.86
C SER A 149 36.12 11.58 1.82
N GLN A 150 36.18 10.63 0.87
CA GLN A 150 37.26 9.64 0.69
C GLN A 150 37.50 8.74 1.92
N ASN A 151 36.56 8.69 2.84
CA ASN A 151 36.66 7.93 4.08
C ASN A 151 36.07 6.52 3.94
N THR A 152 36.75 5.69 3.15
CA THR A 152 36.23 4.38 2.72
C THR A 152 36.06 3.37 3.85
N GLU A 153 36.75 3.54 4.97
CA GLU A 153 36.65 2.66 6.14
C GLU A 153 35.30 2.81 6.85
N TYR A 154 34.88 4.06 7.10
CA TYR A 154 33.58 4.34 7.71
C TYR A 154 32.42 4.04 6.74
N ALA A 155 32.63 4.20 5.43
CA ALA A 155 31.66 3.74 4.43
C ALA A 155 31.45 2.21 4.51
N LYS A 156 32.52 1.42 4.68
CA LYS A 156 32.41 -0.04 4.88
C LYS A 156 31.71 -0.40 6.18
N GLN A 157 31.97 0.33 7.26
CA GLN A 157 31.26 0.14 8.53
C GLN A 157 29.76 0.39 8.36
N LYS A 158 29.39 1.49 7.70
CA LYS A 158 27.98 1.80 7.41
C LYS A 158 27.33 0.82 6.46
N LEU A 159 28.07 0.25 5.52
CA LEU A 159 27.59 -0.86 4.68
C LEU A 159 27.20 -2.07 5.54
N ASN A 160 28.01 -2.41 6.55
CA ASN A 160 27.68 -3.50 7.47
C ASN A 160 26.45 -3.18 8.32
N GLU A 161 26.30 -1.93 8.78
CA GLU A 161 25.08 -1.48 9.46
C GLU A 161 23.84 -1.61 8.56
N LEU A 162 23.96 -1.27 7.28
CA LEU A 162 22.87 -1.42 6.31
C LEU A 162 22.47 -2.89 6.14
N ILE A 163 23.46 -3.78 6.01
CA ILE A 163 23.22 -5.24 5.90
C ILE A 163 22.49 -5.74 7.15
N ALA A 164 22.95 -5.35 8.34
CA ALA A 164 22.31 -5.73 9.60
C ALA A 164 20.86 -5.20 9.69
N ALA A 165 20.63 -3.94 9.30
CA ALA A 165 19.30 -3.35 9.27
C ALA A 165 18.34 -4.12 8.33
N ILE A 166 18.80 -4.48 7.13
CA ILE A 166 18.01 -5.25 6.16
C ILE A 166 17.71 -6.65 6.72
N GLN A 167 18.67 -7.32 7.35
CA GLN A 167 18.47 -8.64 7.94
C GLN A 167 17.45 -8.62 9.09
N ILE A 168 17.56 -7.64 9.99
CA ILE A 168 16.59 -7.46 11.09
C ILE A 168 15.19 -7.22 10.52
N ARG A 169 15.07 -6.40 9.47
CA ARG A 169 13.79 -6.15 8.82
C ARG A 169 13.22 -7.43 8.19
N ASP A 170 14.02 -8.20 7.45
CA ASP A 170 13.57 -9.46 6.85
C ASP A 170 13.12 -10.47 7.91
N GLU A 171 13.89 -10.61 8.99
CA GLU A 171 13.52 -11.47 10.11
C GLU A 171 12.22 -11.00 10.78
N SER A 172 12.04 -9.70 10.97
CA SER A 172 10.81 -9.13 11.52
C SER A 172 9.60 -9.41 10.62
N ILE A 173 9.75 -9.28 9.29
CA ILE A 173 8.70 -9.57 8.32
C ILE A 173 8.35 -11.06 8.37
N LYS A 174 9.35 -11.95 8.40
CA LYS A 174 9.14 -13.40 8.54
C LYS A 174 8.42 -13.78 9.83
N LYS A 175 8.80 -13.17 10.96
CA LYS A 175 8.11 -13.34 12.25
C LYS A 175 6.66 -12.89 12.17
N LEU A 176 6.40 -11.70 11.63
CA LEU A 176 5.04 -11.18 11.44
C LEU A 176 4.19 -12.07 10.53
N GLN A 177 4.76 -12.56 9.42
CA GLN A 177 4.08 -13.51 8.54
C GLN A 177 3.79 -14.84 9.25
N GLY A 178 4.73 -15.34 10.06
CA GLY A 178 4.54 -16.55 10.86
C GLY A 178 3.42 -16.39 11.90
N ILE A 179 3.41 -15.27 12.62
CA ILE A 179 2.35 -14.93 13.58
C ILE A 179 1.01 -14.80 12.86
N ALA A 180 0.95 -14.07 11.74
CA ALA A 180 -0.29 -13.88 10.98
C ALA A 180 -0.87 -15.21 10.46
N LYS A 181 -0.02 -16.13 9.99
CA LYS A 181 -0.44 -17.46 9.48
C LYS A 181 -1.20 -18.28 10.53
N TRP A 182 -0.84 -18.18 11.81
CA TRP A 182 -1.49 -18.92 12.89
C TRP A 182 -2.53 -18.09 13.65
N SER A 183 -2.29 -16.79 13.80
CA SER A 183 -3.19 -15.89 14.51
C SER A 183 -4.53 -15.77 13.81
N ILE A 184 -4.57 -15.71 12.47
CA ILE A 184 -5.84 -15.61 11.73
C ILE A 184 -6.74 -16.84 11.97
N PRO A 185 -6.29 -18.10 11.75
CA PRO A 185 -7.11 -19.26 12.04
C PRO A 185 -7.42 -19.41 13.54
N LEU A 186 -6.49 -19.07 14.43
CA LEU A 186 -6.74 -19.13 15.87
C LEU A 186 -7.81 -18.12 16.32
N SER A 187 -7.82 -16.91 15.76
CA SER A 187 -8.87 -15.92 16.00
C SER A 187 -10.23 -16.38 15.47
N ILE A 188 -10.27 -17.10 14.35
CA ILE A 188 -11.50 -17.71 13.83
C ILE A 188 -12.03 -18.77 14.82
N VAL A 189 -11.16 -19.65 15.33
CA VAL A 189 -11.54 -20.66 16.33
C VAL A 189 -12.03 -19.99 17.62
N GLY A 190 -11.33 -18.97 18.11
CA GLY A 190 -11.72 -18.21 19.30
C GLY A 190 -13.10 -17.56 19.14
N LEU A 191 -13.37 -16.95 17.98
CA LEU A 191 -14.67 -16.34 17.67
C LEU A 191 -15.79 -17.39 17.66
N ILE A 192 -15.57 -18.56 17.03
CA ILE A 192 -16.53 -19.67 17.04
C ILE A 192 -16.80 -20.14 18.48
N LEU A 193 -15.74 -20.28 19.29
CA LEU A 193 -15.86 -20.70 20.68
C LEU A 193 -16.67 -19.70 21.52
N THR A 194 -16.37 -18.39 21.38
CA THR A 194 -17.10 -17.32 22.04
C THR A 194 -18.58 -17.34 21.64
N PHE A 195 -18.89 -17.63 20.38
CA PHE A 195 -20.26 -17.74 19.91
C PHE A 195 -21.00 -18.94 20.53
N ILE A 196 -20.34 -20.11 20.58
CA ILE A 196 -20.89 -21.32 21.20
C ILE A 196 -21.14 -21.09 22.71
N PHE A 197 -20.18 -20.51 23.43
CA PHE A 197 -20.35 -20.20 24.85
C PHE A 197 -21.41 -19.12 25.09
N GLY A 198 -21.50 -18.12 24.21
CA GLY A 198 -22.57 -17.13 24.26
C GLY A 198 -23.95 -17.78 24.16
N ILE A 199 -24.15 -18.70 23.20
CA ILE A 199 -25.42 -19.44 23.05
C ILE A 199 -25.67 -20.36 24.26
N LEU A 200 -24.66 -21.12 24.69
CA LEU A 200 -24.77 -22.03 25.84
C LEU A 200 -25.11 -21.29 27.14
N SER A 201 -24.64 -20.06 27.30
CA SER A 201 -24.96 -19.22 28.46
C SER A 201 -26.40 -18.73 28.49
N PHE A 202 -27.11 -18.75 27.35
CA PHE A 202 -28.53 -18.38 27.29
C PHE A 202 -29.45 -19.60 27.42
N VAL A 203 -28.99 -20.79 27.03
CA VAL A 203 -29.78 -22.03 27.08
C VAL A 203 -29.79 -22.67 28.49
N LYS A 204 -28.97 -22.17 29.41
CA LYS A 204 -28.86 -22.66 30.79
C LYS A 204 -29.31 -21.60 31.78
#